data_AF-C4GL65-F1
#
_entry.id   AF-C4GL65-F1
#
_cell.length_a   1.000
_cell.length_b   1.000
_cell.length_c   1.000
_cell.angle_alpha   90.00
_cell.angle_beta   90.00
_cell.angle_gamma   90.00
#
_symmetry.space_group_name_H-M   'P 1'
#
loop_
_entity.id
_entity.type
_entity.pdbx_description
1 polymer ?
#
loop_
_entity_poly.entity_id
_entity_poly.type
_entity_poly.pdbx_seq_one_letter_code
_entity_poly.pdbx_strand_id
1 'polypeptide(L)'
;MLIEINISGDPAKHGIAPEELPALAQAIAPLPRLNLRGLMCVASHTDNSDQLRQQFTQMHSLLAQLRPHAPQADTLSMGMSSDMNLAIECGATMVRIGSAIFGKRDYPNAA
;
A
#
# COMPACT_ATOMS: atom_id res chain seq x y z
N MET A 1 -1.37 12.71 -2.41
CA MET A 1 -1.12 12.08 -1.09
C MET A 1 -1.81 10.74 -1.04
N LEU A 2 -1.24 9.75 -0.35
CA LEU A 2 -1.84 8.43 -0.10
C LEU A 2 -1.89 8.17 1.40
N ILE A 3 -2.87 7.40 1.86
CA ILE A 3 -2.91 6.87 3.23
C ILE A 3 -2.20 5.52 3.25
N GLU A 4 -1.25 5.35 4.17
CA GLU A 4 -0.58 4.06 4.39
C GLU A 4 -1.44 3.18 5.30
N ILE A 5 -1.75 1.96 4.83
CA ILE A 5 -2.50 0.95 5.55
C ILE A 5 -1.54 -0.16 5.98
N ASN A 6 -1.55 -0.49 7.28
CA ASN A 6 -0.88 -1.68 7.79
C ASN A 6 -1.71 -2.93 7.45
N ILE A 7 -1.68 -3.32 6.18
CA ILE A 7 -2.49 -4.44 5.67
C ILE A 7 -2.04 -5.80 6.22
N SER A 8 -0.80 -5.89 6.70
CA SER A 8 -0.28 -7.13 7.30
C SER A 8 -0.69 -7.34 8.75
N GLY A 9 -1.18 -6.30 9.43
CA GLY A 9 -1.45 -6.34 10.88
C GLY A 9 -0.20 -6.55 11.73
N ASP A 10 0.98 -6.32 11.16
CA ASP A 10 2.26 -6.51 11.84
C ASP A 10 2.55 -5.25 12.67
N PRO A 11 2.66 -5.34 14.01
CA PRO A 11 2.91 -4.17 14.86
C PRO A 11 4.27 -3.52 14.61
N ALA A 12 5.21 -4.21 13.95
CA ALA A 12 6.49 -3.64 13.54
C ALA A 12 6.40 -2.77 12.28
N LYS A 13 5.26 -2.77 11.58
CA LYS A 13 5.03 -1.96 10.38
C LYS A 13 4.19 -0.73 10.65
N HIS A 14 4.41 0.28 9.82
CA HIS A 14 3.68 1.55 9.87
C HIS A 14 2.36 1.47 9.10
N GLY A 15 1.58 2.54 9.24
CA GLY A 15 0.25 2.67 8.64
C GLY A 15 -0.85 2.47 9.66
N ILE A 16 -2.04 2.97 9.32
CA ILE A 16 -3.24 2.78 10.14
C ILE A 16 -3.83 1.39 9.89
N ALA A 17 -4.65 0.91 10.82
CA ALA A 17 -5.42 -0.30 10.61
C ALA A 17 -6.52 -0.06 9.54
N PRO A 18 -6.92 -1.09 8.76
CA PRO A 18 -7.97 -0.95 7.74
C PRO A 18 -9.26 -0.30 8.25
N GLU A 19 -9.67 -0.62 9.48
CA GLU A 19 -10.87 -0.12 10.14
C GLU A 19 -10.83 1.37 10.48
N GLU A 20 -9.63 1.97 10.57
CA GLU A 20 -9.45 3.40 10.86
C GLU A 20 -9.56 4.27 9.59
N LEU A 21 -9.56 3.65 8.40
CA LEU A 21 -9.57 4.35 7.11
C LEU A 21 -10.72 5.35 6.97
N PRO A 22 -11.99 5.01 7.28
CA PRO A 22 -13.10 5.95 7.10
C PRO A 22 -12.93 7.22 7.95
N ALA A 23 -12.53 7.05 9.22
CA ALA A 23 -12.35 8.16 10.15
C ALA A 23 -11.22 9.10 9.70
N LEU A 24 -10.08 8.53 9.28
CA LEU A 24 -8.96 9.32 8.78
C LEU A 24 -9.30 10.02 7.45
N ALA A 25 -9.97 9.32 6.52
CA ALA A 25 -10.39 9.90 5.25
C ALA A 25 -11.35 11.09 5.46
N GLN A 26 -12.29 10.97 6.40
CA GLN A 26 -13.19 12.05 6.77
C GLN A 26 -12.46 13.26 7.36
N ALA A 27 -11.44 13.03 8.20
CA ALA A 27 -10.62 14.11 8.77
C ALA A 27 -9.74 14.82 7.71
N ILE A 28 -9.30 14.09 6.68
CA ILE A 28 -8.45 14.63 5.60
C ILE A 28 -9.26 15.38 4.54
N ALA A 29 -10.47 14.90 4.21
CA ALA A 29 -11.31 15.46 3.15
C ALA A 29 -11.48 17.00 3.16
N PRO A 30 -11.64 17.69 4.32
CA PRO A 30 -11.77 19.14 4.34
C PRO A 30 -10.45 19.91 4.20
N LEU A 31 -9.29 19.26 4.19
CA LEU A 31 -7.98 19.93 4.17
C LEU A 31 -7.62 20.42 2.75
N PRO A 32 -7.68 21.74 2.46
CA PRO A 32 -7.70 22.25 1.08
C PRO A 32 -6.36 22.14 0.35
N ARG A 33 -5.26 21.91 1.08
CA ARG A 33 -3.91 21.74 0.51
C ARG A 33 -3.51 20.28 0.31
N LEU A 34 -4.37 19.34 0.71
CA LEU A 34 -4.12 17.91 0.55
C LEU A 34 -5.03 17.36 -0.55
N ASN A 35 -4.43 16.64 -1.49
CA ASN A 35 -5.17 15.87 -2.48
C ASN A 35 -5.02 14.39 -2.15
N LEU A 36 -6.05 13.80 -1.53
CA LEU A 36 -6.12 12.39 -1.21
C LEU A 36 -6.39 11.59 -2.50
N ARG A 37 -5.40 10.83 -2.97
CA ARG A 37 -5.43 10.14 -4.27
C ARG A 37 -5.53 8.62 -4.17
N GLY A 38 -5.50 8.08 -2.96
CA GLY A 38 -5.64 6.64 -2.77
C GLY A 38 -4.87 6.11 -1.58
N LEU A 39 -4.44 4.87 -1.68
CA LEU A 39 -3.86 4.10 -0.59
C LEU A 39 -2.47 3.55 -0.94
N MET A 40 -1.72 3.24 0.11
CA MET A 40 -0.42 2.58 0.02
C MET A 40 -0.33 1.47 1.08
N CYS A 41 0.37 0.39 0.78
CA CYS A 41 0.75 -0.58 1.81
C CYS A 41 2.09 -1.25 1.51
N VAL A 42 2.68 -1.83 2.55
CA VAL A 42 3.77 -2.81 2.47
C VAL A 42 3.23 -4.15 2.99
N ALA A 43 2.93 -5.07 2.06
CA ALA A 43 2.43 -6.40 2.36
C ALA A 43 3.41 -7.23 3.20
N SER A 44 2.95 -8.35 3.75
CA SER A 44 3.78 -9.28 4.55
C SER A 44 5.05 -9.68 3.80
N HIS A 45 6.18 -9.79 4.51
CA HIS A 45 7.39 -10.37 3.93
C HIS A 45 7.30 -11.89 4.02
N THR A 46 6.73 -12.51 2.99
CA THR A 46 6.42 -13.96 2.96
C THR A 46 6.42 -14.46 1.52
N ASP A 47 6.76 -15.74 1.34
CA ASP A 47 6.62 -16.43 0.05
C ASP A 47 5.20 -17.00 -0.17
N ASN A 48 4.30 -16.84 0.81
CA ASN A 48 2.92 -17.28 0.69
C ASN A 48 2.10 -16.37 -0.24
N SER A 49 1.97 -16.78 -1.50
CA SER A 49 1.25 -16.02 -2.52
C SER A 49 -0.25 -15.83 -2.23
N ASP A 50 -0.91 -16.76 -1.53
CA ASP A 50 -2.34 -16.63 -1.20
C ASP A 50 -2.54 -15.54 -0.14
N GLN A 51 -1.66 -15.50 0.87
CA GLN A 51 -1.66 -14.45 1.87
C GLN A 51 -1.44 -13.07 1.24
N LEU A 52 -0.47 -12.95 0.32
CA LEU A 52 -0.22 -11.70 -0.39
C LEU A 52 -1.42 -11.30 -1.26
N ARG A 53 -2.03 -12.26 -1.97
CA ARG A 53 -3.22 -12.03 -2.81
C ARG A 53 -4.39 -11.52 -1.98
N GLN A 54 -4.62 -12.10 -0.80
CA GLN A 54 -5.65 -11.64 0.13
C GLN A 54 -5.39 -10.19 0.55
N GLN A 55 -4.16 -9.86 0.95
CA GLN A 55 -3.80 -8.50 1.37
C GLN A 55 -3.98 -7.48 0.24
N PHE A 56 -3.48 -7.76 -0.97
CA PHE A 56 -3.64 -6.84 -2.10
C PHE A 56 -5.10 -6.71 -2.56
N THR A 57 -5.88 -7.79 -2.53
CA THR A 57 -7.32 -7.74 -2.84
C THR A 57 -8.09 -6.93 -1.80
N GLN A 58 -7.71 -7.03 -0.52
CA GLN A 58 -8.28 -6.21 0.54
C GLN A 58 -7.97 -4.71 0.31
N MET A 59 -6.75 -4.36 -0.12
CA MET A 59 -6.42 -2.98 -0.47
C MET A 59 -7.30 -2.43 -1.59
N HIS A 60 -7.59 -3.24 -2.62
CA HIS A 60 -8.52 -2.84 -3.68
C HIS A 60 -9.93 -2.56 -3.14
N SER A 61 -10.41 -3.39 -2.23
CA SER A 61 -11.69 -3.17 -1.53
C SER A 61 -11.67 -1.89 -0.68
N LEU A 62 -10.57 -1.60 0.01
CA LEU A 62 -10.39 -0.38 0.81
C LEU A 62 -10.36 0.88 -0.07
N LEU A 63 -9.79 0.82 -1.28
CA LEU A 63 -9.85 1.95 -2.22
C LEU A 63 -11.31 2.27 -2.56
N ALA A 64 -12.15 1.26 -2.78
CA ALA A 64 -13.57 1.48 -3.01
C ALA A 64 -14.27 2.13 -1.80
N GLN A 65 -13.89 1.75 -0.58
CA GLN A 65 -14.39 2.39 0.66
C GLN A 65 -13.90 3.82 0.86
N LEU A 66 -12.74 4.19 0.29
CA LEU A 66 -12.21 5.55 0.34
C LEU A 66 -12.96 6.50 -0.61
N ARG A 67 -13.44 6.01 -1.77
CA ARG A 67 -14.03 6.84 -2.83
C ARG A 67 -15.20 7.76 -2.38
N PRO A 68 -16.08 7.38 -1.45
CA PRO A 68 -17.09 8.30 -0.92
C PRO A 68 -16.52 9.57 -0.28
N HIS A 69 -15.32 9.51 0.30
CA HIS A 69 -14.62 10.64 0.92
C HIS A 69 -13.62 11.31 -0.02
N ALA A 70 -13.10 10.57 -1.00
CA ALA A 70 -12.17 11.06 -2.01
C ALA A 70 -12.52 10.48 -3.39
N PRO A 71 -13.49 11.06 -4.13
CA PRO A 71 -13.93 10.53 -5.41
C PRO A 71 -12.83 10.45 -6.47
N GLN A 72 -11.80 11.30 -6.35
CA GLN A 72 -10.61 11.31 -7.18
C GLN A 72 -9.58 10.21 -6.84
N ALA A 73 -9.86 9.35 -5.85
CA ALA A 73 -8.95 8.30 -5.45
C ALA A 73 -8.86 7.19 -6.51
N ASP A 74 -7.69 7.13 -7.15
CA ASP A 74 -7.37 6.28 -8.29
C ASP A 74 -6.04 5.52 -8.12
N THR A 75 -5.38 5.72 -6.97
CA THR A 75 -4.03 5.20 -6.74
C THR A 75 -4.01 4.06 -5.71
N LEU A 76 -3.44 2.92 -6.11
CA LEU A 76 -3.05 1.83 -5.23
C LEU A 76 -1.54 1.62 -5.34
N SER A 77 -0.82 2.11 -4.35
CA SER A 77 0.62 1.91 -4.20
C SER A 77 0.88 0.62 -3.43
N MET A 78 1.07 -0.48 -4.14
CA MET A 78 1.36 -1.78 -3.56
C MET A 78 2.17 -2.63 -4.53
N GLY A 79 2.96 -3.56 -4.01
CA GLY A 79 3.94 -4.31 -4.78
C GLY A 79 5.32 -3.66 -4.79
N MET A 80 6.32 -4.51 -4.60
CA MET A 80 7.75 -4.28 -4.61
C MET A 80 8.42 -5.29 -5.56
N SER A 81 9.75 -5.28 -5.64
CA SER A 81 10.52 -6.12 -6.58
C SER A 81 10.10 -7.60 -6.61
N SER A 82 9.74 -8.19 -5.47
CA SER A 82 9.44 -9.63 -5.33
C SER A 82 7.98 -10.01 -5.59
N ASP A 83 7.05 -9.07 -5.47
CA ASP A 83 5.61 -9.35 -5.47
C ASP A 83 4.81 -8.44 -6.44
N MET A 84 5.50 -7.67 -7.30
CA MET A 84 4.88 -6.72 -8.23
C MET A 84 3.83 -7.36 -9.15
N ASN A 85 4.09 -8.57 -9.68
CA ASN A 85 3.18 -9.23 -10.60
C ASN A 85 1.85 -9.53 -9.93
N LEU A 86 1.90 -10.06 -8.71
CA LEU A 86 0.72 -10.35 -7.92
C LEU A 86 -0.03 -9.08 -7.51
N ALA A 87 0.71 -8.02 -7.16
CA ALA A 87 0.10 -6.71 -6.88
C ALA A 87 -0.64 -6.15 -8.10
N ILE A 88 -0.07 -6.26 -9.29
CA ILE A 88 -0.69 -5.83 -10.56
C ILE A 88 -1.97 -6.63 -10.84
N GLU A 89 -1.94 -7.97 -10.67
CA GLU A 89 -3.13 -8.82 -10.81
C GLU A 89 -4.26 -8.39 -9.85
N CYS A 90 -3.91 -7.90 -8.66
CA CYS A 90 -4.84 -7.39 -7.66
C CYS A 90 -5.21 -5.90 -7.82
N GLY A 91 -4.79 -5.25 -8.92
CA GLY A 91 -5.20 -3.89 -9.25
C GLY A 91 -4.29 -2.77 -8.74
N ALA A 92 -3.01 -3.06 -8.47
CA ALA A 92 -2.03 -2.01 -8.20
C ALA A 92 -1.92 -1.05 -9.39
N THR A 93 -1.90 0.25 -9.10
CA THR A 93 -1.68 1.30 -10.11
C THR A 93 -0.31 1.96 -9.96
N MET A 94 0.40 1.68 -8.87
CA MET A 94 1.78 2.07 -8.63
C MET A 94 2.54 0.95 -7.91
N VAL A 95 3.59 0.44 -8.55
CA VAL A 95 4.55 -0.51 -7.96
C VAL A 95 5.85 0.19 -7.60
N ARG A 96 6.56 -0.29 -6.58
CA ARG A 96 7.78 0.34 -6.05
C ARG A 96 8.98 -0.57 -6.22
N ILE A 97 9.70 -0.42 -7.33
CA ILE A 97 10.77 -1.35 -7.71
C ILE A 97 12.14 -0.78 -7.36
N GLY A 98 12.90 -1.54 -6.56
CA GLY A 98 14.26 -1.20 -6.15
C GLY A 98 15.27 -2.21 -6.67
N SER A 99 15.43 -3.31 -5.92
CA SER A 99 16.43 -4.35 -6.21
C SER A 99 16.34 -5.00 -7.59
N ALA A 100 15.15 -5.08 -8.21
CA ALA A 100 15.04 -5.61 -9.57
C ALA A 100 15.57 -4.63 -10.65
N ILE A 101 15.68 -3.33 -10.33
CA ILE A 101 16.28 -2.32 -11.22
C ILE A 101 17.76 -2.12 -10.88
N PHE A 102 18.08 -1.96 -9.59
CA PHE A 102 19.41 -1.52 -9.12
C PHE A 102 20.30 -2.64 -8.58
N GLY A 103 19.80 -3.88 -8.49
CA GLY A 103 20.52 -4.99 -7.85
C GLY A 103 20.46 -4.95 -6.32
N LYS A 104 21.18 -5.88 -5.68
CA LYS A 104 21.32 -5.90 -4.21
C LYS A 104 22.28 -4.80 -3.77
N ARG A 105 22.06 -4.26 -2.57
CA ARG A 105 23.03 -3.34 -1.95
C ARG A 105 24.24 -4.14 -1.51
N ASP A 106 25.42 -3.74 -1.98
CA ASP A 106 26.69 -4.16 -1.42
C ASP A 106 26.89 -3.39 -0.11
N TYR A 107 26.71 -4.07 1.02
CA TYR A 107 27.12 -3.53 2.31
C TYR A 107 28.60 -3.88 2.48
N PRO A 108 29.55 -2.94 2.33
CA PRO A 108 30.94 -3.22 2.68
C PRO A 108 30.96 -3.67 4.13
N ASN A 109 31.61 -4.82 4.39
CA ASN A 109 31.73 -5.40 5.73
C ASN A 109 31.95 -4.28 6.76
N ALA A 110 31.00 -4.12 7.67
CA ALA A 110 31.23 -3.37 8.89
C ALA A 110 32.36 -4.12 9.63
N ALA A 111 33.57 -3.57 9.53
CA ALA A 111 34.73 -4.01 10.29
C ALA A 111 34.52 -3.74 11.79
#